data_AF-A0A356M639-F1
#
_entry.id   AF-A0A356M639-F1
#
_cell.length_a   1.000
_cell.length_b   1.000
_cell.length_c   1.000
_cell.angle_alpha   90.00
_cell.angle_beta   90.00
_cell.angle_gamma   90.00
#
_symmetry.space_group_name_H-M   'P 1'
#
loop_
_entity.id
_entity.type
_entity.pdbx_description
1 polymer ?
#
loop_
_entity_poly.entity_id
_entity_poly.type
_entity_poly.pdbx_seq_one_letter_code
_entity_poly.pdbx_strand_id
1 'polypeptide(L)'
;MKTNFVKPSIKLLSTLLIIALLITTMPLTVFAAGVDFAQLETIPAAAWVNGNLNGNNSYYVEGMSTPQRVIVSGIDPAVTDHSVTLSYQFTKSGKYAYDFLTSWDQAVAAASAIGGKTWSDSWKWLPDTDGSKWTSHLAVDVPEDSYATAARELLYESMYGNRTIDLYGNGTISSAAVTINSLSGDLSASTVIWTVSWTGTATEVMILYAGHIAVGLDFPATGLGWGEGMGAGEISGSPYHHTLVSGSDWSGGSSKDNQMQASSIFLKSGIAGMKWHDINGDGIRQANGADGIAGNADDEVGLAGWTIFIDFDGDGVFDAGEPSAVTEADGTYMLYFLLADQKAMDVKVNEVQQTDW
;
A
#
# COMPACT_ATOMS: atom_id res chain seq x y z
N MET A 1 90.46 34.77 57.16
CA MET A 1 90.37 33.91 55.95
C MET A 1 89.29 32.87 56.25
N LYS A 2 88.05 32.91 55.72
CA LYS A 2 87.59 32.47 54.37
C LYS A 2 88.24 31.11 54.01
N THR A 3 87.56 29.97 53.75
CA THR A 3 86.22 29.71 53.15
C THR A 3 85.84 28.20 53.17
N ASN A 4 84.52 27.93 53.20
CA ASN A 4 83.71 26.87 52.54
C ASN A 4 83.83 25.38 52.94
N PHE A 5 82.79 24.68 53.47
CA PHE A 5 81.43 24.29 52.99
C PHE A 5 81.38 22.94 52.22
N VAL A 6 80.67 21.95 52.79
CA VAL A 6 80.06 20.81 52.07
C VAL A 6 78.60 20.62 52.58
N LYS A 7 77.70 20.32 51.64
CA LYS A 7 76.22 20.42 51.63
C LYS A 7 75.43 19.37 52.47
N PRO A 8 74.13 19.62 52.77
CA PRO A 8 73.25 18.79 53.59
C PRO A 8 72.32 17.86 52.77
N SER A 9 71.74 16.83 53.40
CA SER A 9 70.64 16.01 52.85
C SER A 9 69.35 16.19 53.66
N ILE A 10 68.27 16.47 52.92
CA ILE A 10 66.94 16.92 53.36
C ILE A 10 66.02 15.72 53.69
N LYS A 11 65.25 15.82 54.79
CA LYS A 11 64.10 14.96 55.17
C LYS A 11 62.92 15.18 54.22
N LEU A 12 61.98 14.23 54.05
CA LEU A 12 60.54 14.55 54.04
C LEU A 12 59.64 13.30 54.16
N LEU A 13 58.60 13.44 55.00
CA LEU A 13 57.39 12.61 55.15
C LEU A 13 56.57 12.58 53.83
N SER A 14 55.88 11.47 53.54
CA SER A 14 54.84 11.42 52.50
C SER A 14 53.50 10.91 53.04
N THR A 15 52.50 11.77 52.89
CA THR A 15 51.09 11.63 53.22
C THR A 15 50.37 10.81 52.14
N LEU A 16 49.48 9.89 52.54
CA LEU A 16 48.66 9.07 51.65
C LEU A 16 47.51 9.92 51.05
N LEU A 17 47.47 10.08 49.73
CA LEU A 17 46.41 10.80 49.01
C LEU A 17 45.43 9.78 48.42
N ILE A 18 44.19 9.78 48.91
CA ILE A 18 43.07 9.01 48.34
C ILE A 18 42.56 9.76 47.11
N ILE A 19 42.72 9.18 45.93
CA ILE A 19 42.12 9.68 44.68
C ILE A 19 40.69 9.15 44.62
N ALA A 20 39.71 10.00 44.91
CA ALA A 20 38.32 9.77 44.53
C ALA A 20 38.22 9.95 43.01
N LEU A 21 37.98 8.85 42.29
CA LEU A 21 37.70 8.86 40.86
C LEU A 21 36.32 9.50 40.66
N LEU A 22 36.30 10.78 40.28
CA LEU A 22 35.12 11.47 39.80
C LEU A 22 34.74 10.82 38.45
N ILE A 23 33.78 9.91 38.45
CA ILE A 23 33.13 9.45 37.21
C ILE A 23 32.31 10.64 36.72
N THR A 24 32.93 11.52 35.93
CA THR A 24 32.18 12.45 35.08
C THR A 24 31.42 11.59 34.10
N THR A 25 30.09 11.48 34.27
CA THR A 25 29.18 10.95 33.27
C THR A 25 29.43 11.73 31.99
N MET A 26 30.20 11.15 31.05
CA MET A 26 30.21 11.69 29.71
C MET A 26 28.75 11.67 29.23
N PRO A 27 28.24 12.77 28.65
CA PRO A 27 26.92 12.71 28.06
C PRO A 27 26.93 11.54 27.07
N LEU A 28 25.94 10.66 27.21
CA LEU A 28 25.63 9.68 26.18
C LEU A 28 25.59 10.48 24.88
N THR A 29 26.41 10.13 23.89
CA THR A 29 26.31 10.73 22.57
C THR A 29 24.95 10.36 22.03
N VAL A 30 23.97 11.25 22.20
CA VAL A 30 22.69 11.20 21.50
C VAL A 30 23.06 11.31 20.03
N PHE A 31 23.00 10.19 19.32
CA PHE A 31 22.98 10.26 17.87
C PHE A 31 21.72 11.06 17.51
N ALA A 32 21.85 12.08 16.67
CA ALA A 32 20.68 12.77 16.16
C ALA A 32 19.81 11.73 15.46
N ALA A 33 18.54 11.59 15.86
CA ALA A 33 17.67 10.61 15.24
C ALA A 33 17.55 10.90 13.74
N GLY A 34 17.56 9.83 12.94
CA GLY A 34 17.42 9.87 11.49
C GLY A 34 16.08 9.31 11.05
N VAL A 35 15.59 9.76 9.89
CA VAL A 35 14.38 9.22 9.27
C VAL A 35 14.64 8.83 7.81
N ASP A 36 14.35 7.58 7.49
CA ASP A 36 14.18 7.08 6.12
C ASP A 36 12.68 7.03 5.81
N PHE A 37 12.28 7.56 4.66
CA PHE A 37 10.90 7.50 4.19
C PHE A 37 10.90 7.09 2.73
N ALA A 38 10.36 5.92 2.45
CA ALA A 38 10.46 5.24 1.18
C ALA A 38 9.13 4.60 0.79
N GLN A 39 9.00 4.31 -0.49
CA GLN A 39 7.87 3.58 -1.07
C GLN A 39 8.37 2.41 -1.90
N LEU A 40 7.49 1.45 -2.17
CA LEU A 40 7.88 0.22 -2.84
C LEU A 40 7.86 0.37 -4.37
N GLU A 41 8.99 0.20 -5.03
CA GLU A 41 9.02 -0.05 -6.48
C GLU A 41 8.80 -1.55 -6.77
N THR A 42 8.26 -1.91 -7.93
CA THR A 42 7.85 -3.30 -8.24
C THR A 42 8.50 -3.89 -9.50
N ILE A 43 9.32 -3.11 -10.22
CA ILE A 43 10.00 -3.51 -11.45
C ILE A 43 11.46 -3.01 -11.43
N PRO A 44 12.46 -3.84 -11.80
CA PRO A 44 12.34 -5.24 -12.19
C PRO A 44 12.12 -6.19 -11.00
N ALA A 45 12.59 -5.79 -9.82
CA ALA A 45 12.41 -6.48 -8.55
C ALA A 45 12.00 -5.45 -7.48
N ALA A 46 11.40 -5.93 -6.39
CA ALA A 46 10.94 -5.03 -5.35
C ALA A 46 12.11 -4.36 -4.60
N ALA A 47 11.98 -3.06 -4.37
CA ALA A 47 12.92 -2.29 -3.57
C ALA A 47 12.23 -1.08 -2.92
N TRP A 48 12.71 -0.70 -1.73
CA TRP A 48 12.29 0.53 -1.07
C TRP A 48 13.10 1.70 -1.62
N VAL A 49 12.42 2.67 -2.21
CA VAL A 49 13.05 3.82 -2.86
C VAL A 49 12.50 5.14 -2.31
N ASN A 50 13.37 6.15 -2.22
CA ASN A 50 12.96 7.54 -2.00
C ASN A 50 12.79 8.20 -3.39
N GLY A 51 11.63 8.77 -3.71
CA GLY A 51 11.44 9.49 -4.97
C GLY A 51 10.15 9.16 -5.70
N ASN A 52 10.19 9.06 -7.03
CA ASN A 52 9.01 9.01 -7.90
C ASN A 52 8.81 7.62 -8.53
N LEU A 53 7.71 6.94 -8.21
CA LEU A 53 7.28 5.74 -8.93
C LEU A 53 6.78 6.12 -10.32
N ASN A 54 7.12 5.33 -11.33
CA ASN A 54 6.73 5.58 -12.71
C ASN A 54 6.75 4.28 -13.52
N GLY A 55 6.26 4.34 -14.76
CA GLY A 55 6.15 3.15 -15.62
C GLY A 55 7.45 2.39 -15.90
N ASN A 56 8.63 2.97 -15.62
CA ASN A 56 9.90 2.26 -15.78
C ASN A 56 10.26 1.38 -14.57
N ASN A 57 9.79 1.72 -13.36
CA ASN A 57 10.17 1.02 -12.13
C ASN A 57 8.99 0.45 -11.34
N SER A 58 7.76 0.73 -11.76
CA SER A 58 6.58 0.37 -11.02
C SER A 58 5.41 0.02 -11.92
N TYR A 59 4.64 -0.96 -11.46
CA TYR A 59 3.36 -1.36 -12.01
C TYR A 59 2.37 -1.51 -10.85
N TYR A 60 1.35 -0.67 -10.87
CA TYR A 60 0.23 -0.66 -9.95
C TYR A 60 -1.06 -0.59 -10.74
N VAL A 61 -2.13 -1.16 -10.20
CA VAL A 61 -3.48 -1.08 -10.78
C VAL A 61 -4.35 -0.28 -9.82
N GLU A 62 -5.33 0.46 -10.32
CA GLU A 62 -6.36 1.03 -9.44
C GLU A 62 -6.96 -0.04 -8.51
N GLY A 63 -7.20 0.34 -7.25
CA GLY A 63 -7.67 -0.56 -6.20
C GLY A 63 -6.54 -1.32 -5.49
N MET A 64 -5.34 -1.37 -6.08
CA MET A 64 -4.15 -1.73 -5.31
C MET A 64 -3.83 -0.59 -4.34
N SER A 65 -2.83 -0.81 -3.49
CA SER A 65 -2.28 0.26 -2.66
C SER A 65 -0.82 0.50 -3.02
N THR A 66 -0.25 1.63 -2.61
CA THR A 66 1.20 1.89 -2.74
C THR A 66 1.84 1.76 -1.36
N PRO A 67 2.64 0.72 -1.09
CA PRO A 67 3.29 0.56 0.21
C PRO A 67 4.26 1.68 0.50
N GLN A 68 4.23 2.12 1.75
CA GLN A 68 5.04 3.19 2.31
C GLN A 68 5.71 2.67 3.58
N ARG A 69 6.96 3.09 3.79
CA ARG A 69 7.73 2.72 4.95
C ARG A 69 8.48 3.91 5.50
N VAL A 70 8.33 4.14 6.80
CA VAL A 70 9.14 5.08 7.56
C VAL A 70 10.03 4.28 8.51
N ILE A 71 11.33 4.54 8.53
CA ILE A 71 12.22 4.03 9.57
C ILE A 71 12.77 5.22 10.35
N VAL A 72 12.39 5.32 11.62
CA VAL A 72 12.94 6.28 12.57
C VAL A 72 14.02 5.57 13.37
N SER A 73 15.24 6.10 13.36
CA SER A 73 16.43 5.49 13.96
C SER A 73 17.10 6.46 14.92
N GLY A 74 17.80 5.96 15.93
CA GLY A 74 18.46 6.81 16.94
C GLY A 74 17.46 7.51 17.87
N ILE A 75 16.29 6.90 18.09
CA ILE A 75 15.29 7.36 19.06
C ILE A 75 15.91 7.35 20.45
N ASP A 76 15.72 8.43 21.21
CA ASP A 76 16.21 8.52 22.59
C ASP A 76 15.32 7.65 23.50
N PRO A 77 15.85 6.54 24.06
CA PRO A 77 15.06 5.63 24.89
C PRO A 77 14.65 6.24 26.25
N ALA A 78 15.15 7.42 26.60
CA ALA A 78 14.72 8.17 27.78
C ALA A 78 13.46 9.02 27.52
N VAL A 79 13.16 9.33 26.26
CA VAL A 79 11.88 9.92 25.84
C VAL A 79 10.90 8.78 25.65
N THR A 80 9.68 8.93 26.16
CA THR A 80 8.67 7.85 26.13
C THR A 80 7.51 8.12 25.21
N ASP A 81 7.35 9.35 24.71
CA ASP A 81 6.29 9.72 23.77
C ASP A 81 6.91 10.12 22.43
N HIS A 82 6.48 9.45 21.36
CA HIS A 82 6.98 9.67 20.02
C HIS A 82 5.84 9.80 19.02
N SER A 83 6.08 10.48 17.90
CA SER A 83 5.10 10.65 16.83
C SER A 83 5.74 10.95 15.49
N VAL A 84 5.05 10.52 14.44
CA VAL A 84 5.31 10.89 13.05
C VAL A 84 4.00 11.38 12.44
N THR A 85 4.04 12.56 11.83
CA THR A 85 2.92 13.11 11.05
C THR A 85 3.23 12.99 9.57
N LEU A 86 2.29 12.40 8.85
CA LEU A 86 2.35 12.17 7.41
C LEU A 86 1.13 12.77 6.73
N SER A 87 1.16 12.77 5.40
CA SER A 87 -0.01 13.07 4.60
C SER A 87 -0.06 12.25 3.33
N TYR A 88 -1.23 12.21 2.70
CA TYR A 88 -1.40 11.71 1.34
C TYR A 88 -2.29 12.64 0.51
N GLN A 89 -2.01 12.76 -0.79
CA GLN A 89 -2.88 13.50 -1.71
C GLN A 89 -4.20 12.73 -1.88
N PHE A 90 -5.29 13.32 -1.40
CA PHE A 90 -6.63 12.74 -1.49
C PHE A 90 -7.30 13.05 -2.83
N THR A 91 -7.35 14.32 -3.22
CA THR A 91 -7.90 14.72 -4.52
C THR A 91 -6.96 15.59 -5.34
N LYS A 92 -7.14 15.53 -6.67
CA LYS A 92 -6.49 16.43 -7.63
C LYS A 92 -7.39 16.66 -8.84
N SER A 93 -7.56 17.92 -9.22
CA SER A 93 -8.43 18.35 -10.32
C SER A 93 -9.86 17.79 -10.21
N GLY A 94 -10.38 17.65 -8.98
CA GLY A 94 -11.72 17.13 -8.71
C GLY A 94 -11.86 15.60 -8.80
N LYS A 95 -10.76 14.87 -9.00
CA LYS A 95 -10.68 13.40 -9.03
C LYS A 95 -9.95 12.86 -7.81
N TYR A 96 -10.12 11.58 -7.50
CA TYR A 96 -9.54 10.93 -6.33
C TYR A 96 -8.18 10.31 -6.68
N ALA A 97 -7.15 10.64 -5.91
CA ALA A 97 -5.80 10.13 -6.09
C ALA A 97 -5.59 8.90 -5.20
N TYR A 98 -5.15 9.09 -3.96
CA TYR A 98 -5.36 8.11 -2.91
C TYR A 98 -6.70 8.39 -2.23
N ASP A 99 -7.41 7.39 -1.74
CA ASP A 99 -8.65 7.61 -1.00
C ASP A 99 -8.49 7.34 0.50
N PHE A 100 -7.89 6.21 0.89
CA PHE A 100 -7.67 5.88 2.30
C PHE A 100 -6.37 5.12 2.54
N LEU A 101 -5.96 5.03 3.82
CA LEU A 101 -4.81 4.22 4.24
C LEU A 101 -5.19 2.74 4.34
N THR A 102 -4.24 1.86 4.05
CA THR A 102 -4.39 0.40 4.16
C THR A 102 -3.17 -0.21 4.86
N SER A 103 -3.34 -1.42 5.39
CA SER A 103 -2.24 -2.21 5.94
C SER A 103 -1.42 -2.88 4.83
N TRP A 104 -0.22 -3.34 5.18
CA TRP A 104 0.59 -4.14 4.27
C TRP A 104 -0.14 -5.40 3.82
N ASP A 105 -0.75 -6.12 4.77
CA ASP A 105 -1.47 -7.38 4.48
C ASP A 105 -2.66 -7.15 3.55
N GLN A 106 -3.42 -6.07 3.77
CA GLN A 106 -4.49 -5.65 2.86
C GLN A 106 -3.97 -5.32 1.47
N ALA A 107 -2.86 -4.58 1.38
CA ALA A 107 -2.28 -4.21 0.11
C ALA A 107 -1.78 -5.44 -0.69
N VAL A 108 -1.20 -6.43 -0.01
CA VAL A 108 -0.82 -7.74 -0.60
C VAL A 108 -2.07 -8.50 -1.06
N ALA A 109 -3.10 -8.58 -0.23
CA ALA A 109 -4.35 -9.28 -0.55
C ALA A 109 -5.08 -8.65 -1.74
N ALA A 110 -5.24 -7.32 -1.74
CA ALA A 110 -5.84 -6.58 -2.83
C ALA A 110 -5.04 -6.71 -4.12
N ALA A 111 -3.70 -6.65 -4.06
CA ALA A 111 -2.86 -6.87 -5.24
C ALA A 111 -3.04 -8.30 -5.82
N SER A 112 -3.18 -9.31 -4.95
CA SER A 112 -3.48 -10.68 -5.37
C SER A 112 -4.87 -10.83 -5.99
N ALA A 113 -5.88 -10.16 -5.45
CA ALA A 113 -7.26 -10.24 -5.92
C ALA A 113 -7.49 -9.48 -7.23
N ILE A 114 -6.96 -8.26 -7.32
CA ILE A 114 -7.05 -7.42 -8.52
C ILE A 114 -6.21 -8.00 -9.64
N GLY A 115 -5.20 -8.83 -9.36
CA GLY A 115 -4.37 -9.46 -10.38
C GLY A 115 -3.30 -8.52 -10.95
N GLY A 116 -2.13 -9.10 -11.26
CA GLY A 116 -0.91 -8.39 -11.63
C GLY A 116 0.33 -9.10 -11.09
N LYS A 117 1.43 -8.38 -10.85
CA LYS A 117 2.59 -8.91 -10.11
C LYS A 117 2.22 -9.07 -8.62
N THR A 118 2.17 -10.30 -8.12
CA THR A 118 1.95 -10.59 -6.70
C THR A 118 3.11 -10.06 -5.85
N TRP A 119 2.80 -9.42 -4.73
CA TRP A 119 3.82 -8.97 -3.80
C TRP A 119 4.16 -10.08 -2.81
N SER A 120 5.45 -10.22 -2.52
CA SER A 120 5.91 -11.15 -1.50
C SER A 120 5.89 -10.46 -0.14
N ASP A 121 5.32 -11.12 0.87
CA ASP A 121 5.33 -10.61 2.25
C ASP A 121 6.75 -10.33 2.77
N SER A 122 7.74 -11.10 2.30
CA SER A 122 9.15 -10.89 2.64
C SER A 122 9.72 -9.54 2.22
N TRP A 123 9.06 -8.83 1.29
CA TRP A 123 9.54 -7.54 0.79
C TRP A 123 9.46 -6.41 1.81
N LYS A 124 8.65 -6.55 2.87
CA LYS A 124 8.60 -5.55 3.96
C LYS A 124 9.94 -5.39 4.67
N TRP A 125 10.77 -6.42 4.65
CA TRP A 125 12.07 -6.43 5.34
C TRP A 125 13.21 -5.83 4.52
N LEU A 126 13.07 -5.72 3.20
CA LEU A 126 14.15 -5.31 2.29
C LEU A 126 14.84 -4.00 2.73
N PRO A 127 16.16 -3.85 2.61
CA PRO A 127 17.09 -4.81 2.03
C PRO A 127 17.46 -5.95 2.99
N ASP A 128 17.04 -5.88 4.25
CA ASP A 128 17.22 -7.00 5.18
C ASP A 128 16.33 -8.15 4.67
N THR A 129 16.92 -9.33 4.45
CA THR A 129 16.13 -10.47 3.98
C THR A 129 15.39 -11.15 5.13
N ASP A 130 15.59 -10.68 6.37
CA ASP A 130 14.99 -11.22 7.60
C ASP A 130 14.43 -10.09 8.49
N GLY A 131 13.26 -10.34 9.09
CA GLY A 131 12.62 -9.44 10.04
C GLY A 131 13.14 -9.55 11.47
N SER A 132 14.09 -10.45 11.76
CA SER A 132 14.54 -10.76 13.13
C SER A 132 15.04 -9.56 13.96
N LYS A 133 15.45 -8.47 13.29
CA LYS A 133 15.81 -7.20 13.93
C LYS A 133 14.64 -6.60 14.72
N TRP A 134 13.43 -6.79 14.24
CA TRP A 134 12.21 -6.21 14.79
C TRP A 134 11.62 -7.17 15.83
N THR A 135 11.86 -6.86 17.11
CA THR A 135 11.55 -7.74 18.24
C THR A 135 10.19 -7.45 18.88
N SER A 136 9.58 -6.30 18.58
CA SER A 136 8.21 -5.98 18.95
C SER A 136 7.40 -5.56 17.72
N HIS A 137 6.10 -5.84 17.74
CA HIS A 137 5.16 -5.47 16.70
C HIS A 137 3.83 -5.04 17.33
N LEU A 138 3.26 -3.95 16.84
CA LEU A 138 1.87 -3.55 17.08
C LEU A 138 1.21 -3.24 15.74
N ALA A 139 0.05 -3.85 15.48
CA ALA A 139 -0.87 -3.44 14.42
C ALA A 139 -1.89 -2.47 15.03
N VAL A 140 -1.93 -1.24 14.54
CA VAL A 140 -2.74 -0.16 15.12
C VAL A 140 -3.89 0.17 14.18
N ASP A 141 -5.13 0.05 14.65
CA ASP A 141 -6.32 0.34 13.84
C ASP A 141 -6.29 1.77 13.29
N VAL A 142 -6.64 1.91 12.01
CA VAL A 142 -6.85 3.21 11.35
C VAL A 142 -8.28 3.67 11.64
N PRO A 143 -8.49 4.84 12.25
CA PRO A 143 -9.83 5.39 12.43
C PRO A 143 -10.52 5.68 11.08
N GLU A 144 -11.84 5.64 11.08
CA GLU A 144 -12.65 6.06 9.93
C GLU A 144 -12.30 7.51 9.51
N ASP A 145 -12.16 7.72 8.21
CA ASP A 145 -12.00 9.05 7.65
C ASP A 145 -13.37 9.62 7.20
N SER A 146 -13.73 10.75 7.82
CA SER A 146 -14.97 11.49 7.55
C SER A 146 -15.04 12.18 6.17
N TYR A 147 -13.95 12.23 5.40
CA TYR A 147 -13.84 13.01 4.16
C TYR A 147 -14.38 12.33 2.88
N ALA A 148 -15.46 11.54 3.03
CA ALA A 148 -16.20 10.80 2.00
C ALA A 148 -15.71 9.38 1.67
N THR A 149 -14.84 8.80 2.50
CA THR A 149 -14.30 7.44 2.30
C THR A 149 -14.98 6.41 3.19
N ALA A 150 -15.58 6.79 4.32
CA ALA A 150 -16.28 5.92 5.28
C ALA A 150 -16.96 4.66 4.72
N ALA A 151 -17.87 4.81 3.74
CA ALA A 151 -18.56 3.65 3.16
C ALA A 151 -17.61 2.71 2.39
N ARG A 152 -16.63 3.27 1.68
CA ARG A 152 -15.60 2.51 0.95
C ARG A 152 -14.63 1.84 1.91
N GLU A 153 -14.28 2.51 3.01
CA GLU A 153 -13.44 1.95 4.06
C GLU A 153 -14.09 0.71 4.67
N LEU A 154 -15.37 0.81 5.06
CA LEU A 154 -16.12 -0.33 5.61
C LEU A 154 -16.24 -1.49 4.59
N LEU A 155 -16.47 -1.16 3.31
CA LEU A 155 -16.50 -2.17 2.24
C LEU A 155 -15.14 -2.85 2.06
N TYR A 156 -14.07 -2.05 1.99
CA TYR A 156 -12.70 -2.55 1.86
C TYR A 156 -12.33 -3.44 3.05
N GLU A 157 -12.69 -3.04 4.26
CA GLU A 157 -12.47 -3.82 5.48
C GLU A 157 -13.27 -5.11 5.51
N SER A 158 -14.47 -5.13 4.95
CA SER A 158 -15.26 -6.36 4.82
C SER A 158 -14.64 -7.38 3.86
N MET A 159 -13.83 -6.93 2.90
CA MET A 159 -13.16 -7.78 1.92
C MET A 159 -11.77 -8.22 2.38
N TYR A 160 -11.02 -7.34 3.04
CA TYR A 160 -9.59 -7.55 3.33
C TYR A 160 -9.23 -7.47 4.83
N GLY A 161 -10.20 -7.38 5.72
CA GLY A 161 -10.00 -7.21 7.16
C GLY A 161 -9.79 -5.75 7.57
N ASN A 162 -9.73 -5.46 8.87
CA ASN A 162 -9.59 -4.09 9.38
C ASN A 162 -8.32 -3.40 8.87
N ARG A 163 -8.39 -2.08 8.60
CA ARG A 163 -7.22 -1.29 8.23
C ARG A 163 -6.35 -1.03 9.45
N THR A 164 -5.06 -1.29 9.31
CA THR A 164 -4.07 -1.07 10.37
C THR A 164 -2.80 -0.41 9.83
N ILE A 165 -2.06 0.25 10.72
CA ILE A 165 -0.68 0.69 10.52
C ILE A 165 0.21 -0.19 11.39
N ASP A 166 1.21 -0.84 10.78
CA ASP A 166 2.11 -1.71 11.52
C ASP A 166 3.31 -0.92 12.04
N LEU A 167 3.58 -1.06 13.34
CA LEU A 167 4.79 -0.57 13.98
C LEU A 167 5.65 -1.74 14.43
N TYR A 168 6.88 -1.77 13.92
CA TYR A 168 7.90 -2.75 14.26
C TYR A 168 9.02 -2.05 15.01
N GLY A 169 9.39 -2.55 16.19
CA GLY A 169 10.43 -1.95 17.04
C GLY A 169 11.60 -2.91 17.23
N ASN A 170 12.82 -2.39 17.27
CA ASN A 170 14.01 -3.18 17.66
C ASN A 170 14.10 -3.39 19.19
N GLY A 171 13.24 -2.71 19.95
CA GLY A 171 13.04 -2.81 21.39
C GLY A 171 11.55 -2.73 21.69
N THR A 172 11.18 -2.32 22.91
CA THR A 172 9.76 -2.31 23.32
C THR A 172 8.99 -1.13 22.71
N ILE A 173 7.85 -1.43 22.08
CA ILE A 173 6.75 -0.49 21.83
C ILE A 173 5.60 -0.87 22.77
N SER A 174 5.23 0.02 23.68
CA SER A 174 4.28 -0.25 24.77
C SER A 174 2.83 0.06 24.38
N SER A 175 2.63 1.11 23.59
CA SER A 175 1.33 1.51 23.05
C SER A 175 1.53 2.30 21.78
N ALA A 176 0.50 2.34 20.93
CA ALA A 176 0.49 3.17 19.74
C ALA A 176 -0.95 3.58 19.38
N ALA A 177 -1.07 4.70 18.67
CA ALA A 177 -2.34 5.23 18.20
C ALA A 177 -2.18 5.89 16.83
N VAL A 178 -3.23 5.81 16.01
CA VAL A 178 -3.33 6.52 14.73
C VAL A 178 -4.45 7.56 14.84
N THR A 179 -4.26 8.73 14.25
CA THR A 179 -5.25 9.80 14.21
C THR A 179 -5.29 10.42 12.83
N ILE A 180 -6.48 10.51 12.24
CA ILE A 180 -6.74 11.33 11.05
C ILE A 180 -6.95 12.77 11.54
N ASN A 181 -6.01 13.67 11.22
CA ASN A 181 -5.95 14.99 11.83
C ASN A 181 -6.84 16.00 11.12
N SER A 182 -6.74 16.07 9.80
CA SER A 182 -7.44 17.06 8.99
C SER A 182 -7.39 16.75 7.50
N LEU A 183 -8.35 17.31 6.77
CA LEU A 183 -8.26 17.54 5.34
C LEU A 183 -7.75 18.96 5.10
N SER A 184 -6.64 19.08 4.36
CA SER A 184 -6.16 20.35 3.84
C SER A 184 -6.60 20.51 2.38
N GLY A 185 -7.02 21.71 1.99
CA GLY A 185 -7.51 21.98 0.64
C GLY A 185 -9.01 21.74 0.47
N ASP A 186 -9.44 21.48 -0.76
CA ASP A 186 -10.83 21.20 -1.12
C ASP A 186 -10.94 19.95 -2.00
N LEU A 187 -12.16 19.51 -2.32
CA LEU A 187 -12.34 18.32 -3.17
C LEU A 187 -11.75 18.49 -4.59
N SER A 188 -11.42 19.71 -5.03
CA SER A 188 -10.64 19.90 -6.27
C SER A 188 -9.19 19.53 -6.07
N ALA A 189 -8.56 19.94 -4.98
CA ALA A 189 -7.21 19.51 -4.61
C ALA A 189 -7.03 19.48 -3.10
N SER A 190 -6.93 18.28 -2.53
CA SER A 190 -6.82 18.09 -1.08
C SER A 190 -5.83 17.01 -0.67
N THR A 191 -5.41 17.13 0.58
CA THR A 191 -4.44 16.27 1.24
C THR A 191 -4.98 15.88 2.62
N VAL A 192 -5.02 14.59 2.92
CA VAL A 192 -5.35 14.10 4.27
C VAL A 192 -4.07 14.06 5.09
N ILE A 193 -4.08 14.69 6.26
CA ILE A 193 -2.98 14.71 7.22
C ILE A 193 -3.34 13.78 8.37
N TRP A 194 -2.40 12.92 8.76
CA TRP A 194 -2.59 11.95 9.83
C TRP A 194 -1.31 11.78 10.64
N THR A 195 -1.47 11.30 11.88
CA THR A 195 -0.35 11.08 12.80
C THR A 195 -0.42 9.67 13.35
N VAL A 196 0.73 9.02 13.43
CA VAL A 196 0.95 7.86 14.27
C VAL A 196 1.79 8.26 15.47
N SER A 197 1.36 7.91 16.66
CA SER A 197 2.10 8.10 17.90
C SER A 197 2.32 6.78 18.60
N TRP A 198 3.42 6.67 19.35
CA TRP A 198 3.72 5.49 20.15
C TRP A 198 4.49 5.85 21.41
N THR A 199 4.45 4.92 22.35
CA THR A 199 5.31 4.96 23.54
C THR A 199 6.21 3.74 23.58
N GLY A 200 7.39 3.86 24.18
CA GLY A 200 8.31 2.74 24.25
C GLY A 200 9.75 3.11 24.59
N THR A 201 10.63 2.13 24.44
CA THR A 201 12.08 2.27 24.62
C THR A 201 12.85 1.78 23.40
N ALA A 202 12.15 1.42 22.31
CA ALA A 202 12.77 1.08 21.04
C ALA A 202 13.62 2.26 20.55
N THR A 203 14.86 1.97 20.15
CA THR A 203 15.76 2.98 19.59
C THR A 203 15.63 3.11 18.08
N GLU A 204 14.89 2.19 17.47
CA GLU A 204 14.52 2.19 16.07
C GLU A 204 13.11 1.61 15.88
N VAL A 205 12.28 2.32 15.11
CA VAL A 205 10.91 1.94 14.81
C VAL A 205 10.67 2.05 13.31
N MET A 206 10.14 0.98 12.72
CA MET A 206 9.60 0.97 11.36
C MET A 206 8.09 1.10 11.42
N ILE A 207 7.56 2.08 10.69
CA ILE A 207 6.14 2.27 10.45
C ILE A 207 5.87 1.80 9.01
N LEU A 208 4.95 0.86 8.84
CA LEU A 208 4.61 0.26 7.57
C LEU A 208 3.10 0.43 7.31
N TYR A 209 2.76 0.96 6.14
CA TYR A 209 1.39 1.20 5.71
C TYR A 209 1.32 1.23 4.18
N ALA A 210 0.15 1.43 3.61
CA ALA A 210 -0.01 1.74 2.20
C ALA A 210 -1.11 2.79 1.97
N GLY A 211 -1.09 3.46 0.81
CA GLY A 211 -2.17 4.32 0.35
C GLY A 211 -2.98 3.62 -0.74
N HIS A 212 -4.28 3.45 -0.55
CA HIS A 212 -5.14 2.83 -1.55
C HIS A 212 -5.32 3.76 -2.76
N ILE A 213 -5.07 3.22 -3.95
CA ILE A 213 -5.13 3.93 -5.23
C ILE A 213 -6.60 3.95 -5.64
N ALA A 214 -7.20 5.14 -5.67
CA ALA A 214 -8.63 5.28 -5.87
C ALA A 214 -9.10 4.65 -7.20
N VAL A 215 -10.17 3.87 -7.13
CA VAL A 215 -10.77 3.20 -8.29
C VAL A 215 -11.80 4.10 -8.94
N GLY A 216 -11.74 4.24 -10.27
CA GLY A 216 -12.81 4.90 -11.03
C GLY A 216 -13.86 3.88 -11.47
N LEU A 217 -13.52 3.14 -12.53
CA LEU A 217 -14.30 2.01 -13.01
C LEU A 217 -14.07 0.79 -12.11
N ASP A 218 -15.10 0.43 -11.35
CA ASP A 218 -15.09 -0.65 -10.39
C ASP A 218 -15.81 -1.87 -10.97
N PHE A 219 -15.06 -2.94 -11.22
CA PHE A 219 -15.59 -4.20 -11.72
C PHE A 219 -15.15 -5.41 -10.86
N PRO A 220 -16.08 -6.27 -10.43
CA PRO A 220 -17.53 -6.04 -10.46
C PRO A 220 -17.86 -4.79 -9.64
N ALA A 221 -18.97 -4.09 -9.88
CA ALA A 221 -19.30 -2.83 -9.19
C ALA A 221 -19.47 -3.04 -7.66
N THR A 222 -18.36 -3.15 -6.94
CA THR A 222 -18.27 -3.53 -5.53
C THR A 222 -18.74 -2.40 -4.61
N GLY A 223 -18.71 -1.18 -5.11
CA GLY A 223 -18.98 0.03 -4.35
C GLY A 223 -17.71 0.72 -3.85
N LEU A 224 -16.53 0.16 -4.13
CA LEU A 224 -15.25 0.85 -3.89
C LEU A 224 -15.04 1.99 -4.88
N GLY A 225 -15.53 1.86 -6.11
CA GLY A 225 -15.35 2.84 -7.18
C GLY A 225 -15.91 4.23 -6.86
N TRP A 226 -15.23 5.24 -7.36
CA TRP A 226 -15.69 6.63 -7.38
C TRP A 226 -16.52 6.98 -8.62
N GLY A 227 -16.60 6.05 -9.59
CA GLY A 227 -17.31 6.19 -10.84
C GLY A 227 -16.39 6.47 -12.02
N GLU A 228 -16.95 6.34 -13.22
CA GLU A 228 -16.27 6.60 -14.49
C GLU A 228 -15.58 7.98 -14.49
N GLY A 229 -14.28 8.02 -14.77
CA GLY A 229 -13.52 9.26 -14.87
C GLY A 229 -13.01 9.83 -13.54
N MET A 230 -13.31 9.19 -12.40
CA MET A 230 -13.08 9.75 -11.06
C MET A 230 -11.93 9.14 -10.27
N GLY A 231 -11.38 8.00 -10.71
CA GLY A 231 -10.28 7.34 -10.01
C GLY A 231 -8.90 7.91 -10.31
N ALA A 232 -7.89 7.24 -9.78
CA ALA A 232 -6.50 7.68 -9.81
C ALA A 232 -5.97 7.88 -11.23
N GLY A 233 -5.97 6.85 -12.08
CA GLY A 233 -5.36 6.85 -13.42
C GLY A 233 -5.90 7.90 -14.39
N GLU A 234 -7.00 8.56 -14.05
CA GLU A 234 -7.54 9.72 -14.77
C GLU A 234 -6.88 11.06 -14.41
N ILE A 235 -5.93 11.05 -13.48
CA ILE A 235 -5.14 12.19 -13.06
C ILE A 235 -3.77 12.12 -13.73
N SER A 236 -3.45 13.12 -14.57
CA SER A 236 -2.17 13.17 -15.29
C SER A 236 -1.00 13.64 -14.40
N GLY A 237 0.22 13.21 -14.76
CA GLY A 237 1.47 13.68 -14.15
C GLY A 237 1.87 12.89 -12.90
N SER A 238 2.52 13.57 -11.94
CA SER A 238 2.95 13.00 -10.64
C SER A 238 2.28 13.60 -9.38
N PRO A 239 0.97 13.87 -9.35
CA PRO A 239 0.34 14.51 -8.20
C PRO A 239 0.00 13.57 -7.04
N TYR A 240 0.45 12.31 -7.08
CA TYR A 240 0.15 11.30 -6.07
C TYR A 240 1.24 11.32 -5.01
N HIS A 241 1.02 12.11 -3.97
CA HIS A 241 2.00 12.37 -2.93
C HIS A 241 1.69 11.58 -1.67
N HIS A 242 2.68 10.91 -1.09
CA HIS A 242 2.76 10.67 0.33
C HIS A 242 3.90 11.52 0.90
N THR A 243 3.62 12.32 1.92
CA THR A 243 4.59 13.28 2.43
C THR A 243 4.86 13.05 3.91
N LEU A 244 6.14 12.99 4.28
CA LEU A 244 6.57 13.03 5.67
C LEU A 244 6.58 14.49 6.12
N VAL A 245 5.59 14.86 6.93
CA VAL A 245 5.36 16.25 7.36
C VAL A 245 6.28 16.62 8.52
N SER A 246 6.31 15.79 9.57
CA SER A 246 7.12 16.05 10.78
C SER A 246 7.23 14.80 11.67
N GLY A 247 8.06 14.88 12.70
CA GLY A 247 8.05 13.95 13.82
C GLY A 247 8.83 14.48 15.02
N SER A 248 8.70 13.78 16.15
CA SER A 248 9.23 14.21 17.45
C SER A 248 10.73 14.01 17.62
N ASP A 249 11.31 13.02 16.94
CA ASP A 249 12.63 12.49 17.30
C ASP A 249 13.78 13.09 16.49
N TRP A 250 13.51 13.63 15.31
CA TRP A 250 14.51 14.29 14.48
C TRP A 250 14.24 15.78 14.35
N SER A 251 15.30 16.56 14.16
CA SER A 251 15.22 17.99 13.87
C SER A 251 15.80 18.29 12.49
N GLY A 252 15.22 19.23 11.75
CA GLY A 252 15.87 19.83 10.58
C GLY A 252 15.86 19.03 9.27
N GLY A 253 14.82 18.26 8.97
CA GLY A 253 14.60 17.70 7.62
C GLY A 253 13.61 18.55 6.83
N SER A 254 13.92 18.87 5.56
CA SER A 254 12.88 19.27 4.61
C SER A 254 11.85 18.15 4.52
N SER A 255 10.58 18.52 4.35
CA SER A 255 9.48 17.61 3.96
C SER A 255 9.99 16.60 2.93
N LYS A 256 9.92 15.30 3.24
CA LYS A 256 10.26 14.24 2.29
C LYS A 256 9.00 13.83 1.56
N ASP A 257 9.08 13.64 0.26
CA ASP A 257 7.92 13.39 -0.58
C ASP A 257 8.15 12.17 -1.47
N ASN A 258 7.23 11.21 -1.35
CA ASN A 258 7.13 10.04 -2.19
C ASN A 258 6.04 10.30 -3.23
N GLN A 259 6.47 10.43 -4.49
CA GLN A 259 5.57 10.70 -5.60
C GLN A 259 5.28 9.43 -6.39
N MET A 260 4.14 9.37 -7.05
CA MET A 260 3.88 8.37 -8.10
C MET A 260 3.44 9.08 -9.38
N GLN A 261 3.75 8.52 -10.55
CA GLN A 261 3.26 8.98 -11.84
C GLN A 261 2.02 8.20 -12.28
N ALA A 262 1.14 8.85 -13.03
CA ALA A 262 0.07 8.19 -13.75
C ALA A 262 0.58 7.04 -14.65
N SER A 263 1.82 7.15 -15.15
CA SER A 263 2.45 6.11 -16.00
C SER A 263 2.71 4.77 -15.30
N SER A 264 2.69 4.72 -13.96
CA SER A 264 2.75 3.47 -13.20
C SER A 264 1.38 2.91 -12.80
N ILE A 265 0.30 3.64 -13.07
CA ILE A 265 -1.07 3.25 -12.72
C ILE A 265 -1.77 2.70 -13.96
N PHE A 266 -2.20 1.46 -13.89
CA PHE A 266 -2.93 0.77 -14.94
C PHE A 266 -4.40 0.68 -14.57
N LEU A 267 -5.26 0.80 -15.57
CA LEU A 267 -6.69 0.72 -15.42
C LEU A 267 -7.13 -0.70 -15.73
N LYS A 268 -7.72 -1.38 -14.76
CA LYS A 268 -8.27 -2.73 -14.94
C LYS A 268 -9.78 -2.66 -14.84
N SER A 269 -10.44 -3.28 -15.80
CA SER A 269 -11.88 -3.47 -15.83
C SER A 269 -12.20 -4.94 -16.09
N GLY A 270 -13.48 -5.26 -16.23
CA GLY A 270 -13.90 -6.57 -16.67
C GLY A 270 -15.33 -6.61 -17.17
N ILE A 271 -15.69 -7.80 -17.65
CA ILE A 271 -17.04 -8.16 -18.05
C ILE A 271 -17.37 -9.53 -17.45
N ALA A 272 -18.63 -9.71 -17.04
CA ALA A 272 -19.15 -11.00 -16.59
C ALA A 272 -20.35 -11.37 -17.44
N GLY A 273 -20.59 -12.67 -17.55
CA GLY A 273 -21.73 -13.20 -18.27
C GLY A 273 -21.92 -14.69 -18.06
N MET A 274 -22.69 -15.29 -18.95
CA MET A 274 -22.92 -16.72 -18.99
C MET A 274 -22.98 -17.17 -20.45
N LYS A 275 -22.44 -18.34 -20.74
CA LYS A 275 -22.75 -19.11 -21.94
C LYS A 275 -23.81 -20.15 -21.59
N TRP A 276 -24.88 -20.23 -22.37
CA TRP A 276 -25.94 -21.22 -22.19
C TRP A 276 -26.36 -21.85 -23.53
N HIS A 277 -27.01 -22.99 -23.45
CA HIS A 277 -27.63 -23.64 -24.60
C HIS A 277 -29.03 -23.07 -24.81
N ASP A 278 -29.22 -22.28 -25.86
CA ASP A 278 -30.54 -21.81 -26.29
C ASP A 278 -31.26 -22.94 -27.03
N ILE A 279 -32.07 -23.72 -26.30
CA ILE A 279 -32.69 -24.95 -26.81
C ILE A 279 -33.82 -24.64 -27.79
N ASN A 280 -34.52 -23.53 -27.59
CA ASN A 280 -35.70 -23.17 -28.37
C ASN A 280 -35.40 -22.11 -29.46
N GLY A 281 -34.24 -21.47 -29.42
CA GLY A 281 -33.75 -20.51 -30.41
C GLY A 281 -34.33 -19.10 -30.27
N ASP A 282 -34.84 -18.72 -29.09
CA ASP A 282 -35.50 -17.43 -28.87
C ASP A 282 -34.57 -16.33 -28.31
N GLY A 283 -33.33 -16.68 -27.94
CA GLY A 283 -32.34 -15.76 -27.39
C GLY A 283 -32.64 -15.29 -25.96
N ILE A 284 -33.60 -15.89 -25.26
CA ILE A 284 -34.01 -15.56 -23.89
C ILE A 284 -33.71 -16.74 -22.99
N ARG A 285 -32.75 -16.57 -22.08
CA ARG A 285 -32.39 -17.64 -21.15
C ARG A 285 -33.56 -18.07 -20.24
N GLN A 286 -33.96 -19.33 -20.38
CA GLN A 286 -34.96 -20.02 -19.58
C GLN A 286 -34.31 -21.21 -18.87
N ALA A 287 -33.75 -20.97 -17.67
CA ALA A 287 -32.98 -21.98 -16.94
C ALA A 287 -33.73 -23.30 -16.70
N ASN A 288 -35.05 -23.23 -16.56
CA ASN A 288 -35.95 -24.36 -16.33
C ASN A 288 -36.87 -24.61 -17.54
N GLY A 289 -36.43 -24.21 -18.73
CA GLY A 289 -37.18 -24.32 -19.97
C GLY A 289 -38.46 -23.47 -20.04
N ALA A 290 -39.21 -23.68 -21.12
CA ALA A 290 -40.42 -22.92 -21.42
C ALA A 290 -41.58 -23.30 -20.49
N ASP A 291 -41.54 -24.49 -19.88
CA ASP A 291 -42.52 -24.96 -18.91
C ASP A 291 -42.24 -24.52 -17.46
N GLY A 292 -41.02 -24.05 -17.18
CA GLY A 292 -40.57 -23.61 -15.86
C GLY A 292 -40.26 -24.76 -14.88
N ILE A 293 -40.12 -26.00 -15.37
CA ILE A 293 -39.86 -27.20 -14.57
C ILE A 293 -38.40 -27.63 -14.77
N ALA A 294 -37.60 -27.58 -13.72
CA ALA A 294 -36.21 -28.04 -13.80
C ALA A 294 -36.09 -29.58 -13.95
N GLY A 295 -35.02 -30.01 -14.60
CA GLY A 295 -34.61 -31.41 -14.78
C GLY A 295 -35.20 -32.07 -16.04
N ASN A 296 -35.64 -31.28 -17.01
CA ASN A 296 -36.26 -31.78 -18.24
C ASN A 296 -35.38 -31.46 -19.47
N ALA A 297 -35.92 -31.71 -20.67
CA ALA A 297 -35.16 -31.59 -21.92
C ALA A 297 -35.15 -30.17 -22.49
N ASP A 298 -35.98 -29.26 -21.99
CA ASP A 298 -36.05 -27.86 -22.42
C ASP A 298 -35.27 -26.90 -21.50
N ASP A 299 -34.66 -27.39 -20.42
CA ASP A 299 -33.75 -26.63 -19.55
C ASP A 299 -32.57 -26.00 -20.33
N GLU A 300 -32.49 -24.66 -20.35
CA GLU A 300 -31.38 -23.93 -20.97
C GLU A 300 -30.20 -23.79 -20.00
N VAL A 301 -29.53 -24.92 -19.80
CA VAL A 301 -28.38 -25.03 -18.90
C VAL A 301 -27.18 -24.24 -19.42
N GLY A 302 -26.35 -23.79 -18.47
CA GLY A 302 -25.08 -23.17 -18.80
C GLY A 302 -24.10 -24.16 -19.42
N LEU A 303 -23.20 -23.65 -20.25
CA LEU A 303 -22.22 -24.46 -20.96
C LEU A 303 -20.81 -24.19 -20.45
N ALA A 304 -20.20 -25.22 -19.89
CA ALA A 304 -18.85 -25.19 -19.36
C ALA A 304 -17.77 -25.33 -20.44
N GLY A 305 -16.58 -24.80 -20.18
CA GLY A 305 -15.41 -25.00 -21.03
C GLY A 305 -15.38 -24.16 -22.31
N TRP A 306 -16.24 -23.16 -22.45
CA TRP A 306 -16.23 -22.23 -23.58
C TRP A 306 -15.24 -21.10 -23.32
N THR A 307 -14.34 -20.86 -24.28
CA THR A 307 -13.45 -19.69 -24.22
C THR A 307 -14.20 -18.46 -24.68
N ILE A 308 -14.31 -17.47 -23.80
CA ILE A 308 -14.84 -16.14 -24.07
C ILE A 308 -13.68 -15.15 -24.08
N PHE A 309 -13.60 -14.27 -25.07
CA PHE A 309 -12.49 -13.33 -25.22
C PHE A 309 -12.96 -11.92 -25.59
N ILE A 310 -12.14 -10.93 -25.23
CA ILE A 310 -12.31 -9.55 -25.71
C ILE A 310 -11.62 -9.44 -27.07
N ASP A 311 -12.42 -9.22 -28.11
CA ASP A 311 -11.99 -9.04 -29.49
C ASP A 311 -11.56 -7.59 -29.71
N PHE A 312 -10.28 -7.32 -29.47
CA PHE A 312 -9.76 -5.96 -29.48
C PHE A 312 -9.50 -5.43 -30.88
N ASP A 313 -9.21 -6.30 -31.85
CA ASP A 313 -8.96 -5.88 -33.24
C ASP A 313 -10.19 -5.99 -34.15
N GLY A 314 -11.23 -6.69 -33.68
CA GLY A 314 -12.55 -6.72 -34.26
C GLY A 314 -12.75 -7.77 -35.35
N ASP A 315 -11.85 -8.76 -35.47
CA ASP A 315 -11.83 -9.74 -36.56
C ASP A 315 -12.66 -11.01 -36.27
N GLY A 316 -13.06 -11.23 -35.01
CA GLY A 316 -13.86 -12.37 -34.58
C GLY A 316 -13.08 -13.66 -34.33
N VAL A 317 -11.75 -13.62 -34.33
CA VAL A 317 -10.85 -14.74 -34.10
C VAL A 317 -10.13 -14.53 -32.77
N PHE A 318 -10.00 -15.59 -31.97
CA PHE A 318 -9.24 -15.49 -30.72
C PHE A 318 -7.74 -15.48 -31.01
N ASP A 319 -7.10 -14.34 -30.74
CA ASP A 319 -5.70 -14.12 -31.01
C ASP A 319 -4.80 -14.12 -29.77
N ALA A 320 -3.51 -14.35 -30.01
CA ALA A 320 -2.51 -14.34 -28.96
C ALA A 320 -2.36 -12.92 -28.37
N GLY A 321 -2.71 -12.78 -27.08
CA GLY A 321 -2.63 -11.51 -26.36
C GLY A 321 -3.99 -10.91 -26.03
N GLU A 322 -5.06 -11.46 -26.59
CA GLU A 322 -6.41 -11.05 -26.23
C GLU A 322 -6.81 -11.58 -24.84
N PRO A 323 -7.37 -10.73 -23.98
CA PRO A 323 -7.90 -11.17 -22.70
C PRO A 323 -8.99 -12.21 -22.91
N SER A 324 -8.91 -13.34 -22.20
CA SER A 324 -9.91 -14.41 -22.28
C SER A 324 -10.17 -15.08 -20.93
N ALA A 325 -11.33 -15.71 -20.83
CA ALA A 325 -11.79 -16.52 -19.71
C ALA A 325 -12.44 -17.80 -20.25
N VAL A 326 -12.48 -18.84 -19.42
CA VAL A 326 -13.19 -20.09 -19.75
C VAL A 326 -14.42 -20.17 -18.85
N THR A 327 -15.57 -20.55 -19.43
CA THR A 327 -16.81 -20.67 -18.66
C THR A 327 -16.72 -21.79 -17.63
N GLU A 328 -17.21 -21.49 -16.43
CA GLU A 328 -17.31 -22.40 -15.30
C GLU A 328 -18.34 -23.51 -15.55
N ALA A 329 -18.45 -24.46 -14.61
CA ALA A 329 -19.36 -25.61 -14.72
C ALA A 329 -20.83 -25.23 -14.95
N ASP A 330 -21.26 -24.05 -14.48
CA ASP A 330 -22.60 -23.50 -14.64
C ASP A 330 -22.73 -22.53 -15.84
N GLY A 331 -21.70 -22.45 -16.68
CA GLY A 331 -21.63 -21.57 -17.83
C GLY A 331 -21.25 -20.12 -17.53
N THR A 332 -21.11 -19.72 -16.27
CA THR A 332 -20.72 -18.33 -15.93
C THR A 332 -19.26 -18.05 -16.29
N TYR A 333 -18.94 -16.79 -16.52
CA TYR A 333 -17.57 -16.33 -16.67
C TYR A 333 -17.40 -14.92 -16.09
N MET A 334 -16.18 -14.63 -15.64
CA MET A 334 -15.67 -13.29 -15.37
C MET A 334 -14.36 -13.11 -16.12
N LEU A 335 -14.27 -12.03 -16.90
CA LEU A 335 -13.15 -11.72 -17.76
C LEU A 335 -12.63 -10.33 -17.41
N TYR A 336 -11.35 -10.22 -17.07
CA TYR A 336 -10.73 -8.94 -16.79
C TYR A 336 -9.74 -8.52 -17.87
N PHE A 337 -9.60 -7.22 -18.07
CA PHE A 337 -8.72 -6.64 -19.08
C PHE A 337 -8.24 -5.24 -18.68
N LEU A 338 -7.16 -4.78 -19.31
CA LEU A 338 -6.66 -3.42 -19.11
C LEU A 338 -7.33 -2.46 -20.09
N LEU A 339 -7.61 -1.25 -19.62
CA LEU A 339 -8.13 -0.16 -20.43
C LEU A 339 -7.07 0.92 -20.65
N ALA A 340 -7.19 1.65 -21.75
CA ALA A 340 -6.34 2.79 -22.04
C ALA A 340 -6.75 4.06 -21.25
N ASP A 341 -8.03 4.20 -20.94
CA ASP A 341 -8.61 5.26 -20.12
C ASP A 341 -9.77 4.72 -19.25
N GLN A 342 -10.33 5.52 -18.34
CA GLN A 342 -11.44 5.08 -17.49
C GLN A 342 -12.79 5.14 -18.21
N LYS A 343 -12.83 5.20 -19.54
CA LYS A 343 -14.10 5.15 -20.25
C LYS A 343 -14.36 3.72 -20.67
N ALA A 344 -15.57 3.26 -20.38
CA ALA A 344 -16.03 1.99 -20.95
C ALA A 344 -16.08 2.16 -22.48
N MET A 345 -15.13 1.52 -23.17
CA MET A 345 -15.21 1.38 -24.63
C MET A 345 -16.26 0.32 -24.96
N ASP A 346 -16.87 0.42 -26.14
CA ASP A 346 -17.58 -0.72 -26.72
C ASP A 346 -16.55 -1.83 -26.97
N VAL A 347 -16.48 -2.79 -26.04
CA VAL A 347 -15.66 -3.99 -26.19
C VAL A 347 -16.48 -5.04 -26.92
N LYS A 348 -15.94 -5.59 -28.00
CA LYS A 348 -16.53 -6.78 -28.62
C LYS A 348 -16.17 -7.99 -27.79
N VAL A 349 -17.16 -8.81 -27.50
CA VAL A 349 -16.99 -10.05 -26.76
C VAL A 349 -17.42 -11.18 -27.66
N ASN A 350 -16.50 -12.10 -27.91
CA ASN A 350 -16.70 -13.25 -28.77
C ASN A 350 -16.37 -14.53 -28.01
N GLU A 351 -16.70 -15.66 -28.63
CA GLU A 351 -16.41 -16.99 -28.13
C GLU A 351 -15.65 -17.81 -29.17
N VAL A 352 -14.84 -18.75 -28.70
CA VAL A 352 -14.28 -19.77 -29.59
C VAL A 352 -15.31 -20.88 -29.76
N GLN A 353 -15.80 -21.07 -31.00
CA GLN A 353 -16.77 -22.11 -31.32
C GLN A 353 -16.22 -23.50 -30.97
N GLN A 354 -16.96 -24.28 -30.21
CA GLN A 354 -16.63 -25.68 -29.96
C GLN A 354 -17.00 -26.56 -31.16
N THR A 355 -16.28 -27.66 -31.35
CA THR A 355 -16.64 -28.65 -32.37
C THR A 355 -18.00 -29.26 -32.04
N ASP A 356 -18.84 -29.47 -33.05
CA ASP A 356 -20.19 -30.06 -32.94
C ASP A 356 -21.27 -29.19 -32.24
N TRP A 357 -21.07 -27.87 -32.17
CA TRP A 357 -22.03 -26.87 -31.66
C TRP A 357 -22.46 -25.85 -32.71
#